data_AF-A0A554ICA9-F1
#
_entry.id   AF-A0A554ICA9-F1
#
_cell.length_a   1.000
_cell.length_b   1.000
_cell.length_c   1.000
_cell.angle_alpha   90.00
_cell.angle_beta   90.00
_cell.angle_gamma   90.00
#
_symmetry.space_group_name_H-M   'P 1'
#
loop_
_entity.id
_entity.type
_entity.pdbx_description
1 polymer ?
#
loop_
_entity_poly.entity_id
_entity_poly.type
_entity_poly.pdbx_seq_one_letter_code
_entity_poly.pdbx_strand_id
1 'polypeptide(L)' 'QGDVEKIILISEKTTIEKGRETIKKEELKAGDRVVIIGSPNEQGQIEAKLIRVFR' A
#
# COMPACT_ATOMS: atom_id res chain seq x y z
N GLN A 1 12.54 10.80 15.78
CA GLN A 1 12.58 10.15 14.45
C GLN A 1 11.27 10.55 13.78
N GLY A 2 11.33 11.36 12.73
CA GLY A 2 10.14 12.05 12.20
C GLY A 2 9.26 11.15 11.35
N ASP A 3 7.94 11.33 11.45
CA ASP A 3 6.99 10.76 10.52
C ASP A 3 7.19 11.41 9.14
N VAL A 4 7.93 10.72 8.27
CA VAL A 4 8.19 11.19 6.90
C VAL A 4 7.10 10.63 5.99
N GLU A 5 6.40 11.51 5.30
CA GLU A 5 5.42 11.13 4.28
C GLU A 5 6.08 10.27 3.19
N LYS A 6 5.35 9.24 2.71
CA LYS A 6 5.79 8.36 1.63
C LYS A 6 4.69 8.26 0.57
N ILE A 7 5.09 8.36 -0.70
CA ILE A 7 4.20 8.17 -1.84
C ILE A 7 4.25 6.70 -2.27
N ILE A 8 3.08 6.06 -2.31
CA ILE A 8 2.92 4.67 -2.73
C ILE A 8 2.15 4.63 -4.04
N LEU A 9 2.72 3.99 -5.06
CA LEU A 9 2.06 3.77 -6.34
C LEU A 9 1.32 2.43 -6.33
N ILE A 10 0.02 2.48 -6.61
CA ILE A 10 -0.85 1.31 -6.77
C ILE A 10 -1.17 1.17 -8.26
N SER A 11 -0.88 0.01 -8.82
CA SER A 11 -1.16 -0.34 -10.22
C SER A 11 -2.07 -1.56 -10.29
N GLU A 12 -2.45 -1.97 -11.50
CA GLU A 12 -3.22 -3.21 -11.73
C GLU A 12 -2.48 -4.47 -11.28
N LYS A 13 -1.15 -4.40 -11.11
CA LYS A 13 -0.31 -5.51 -10.62
C LYS A 13 -0.21 -5.56 -9.10
N THR A 14 -0.76 -4.58 -8.40
CA THR A 14 -0.71 -4.50 -6.94
C THR A 14 -1.83 -5.34 -6.33
N THR A 15 -1.50 -6.33 -5.51
CA THR A 15 -2.49 -7.06 -4.73
C THR A 15 -2.76 -6.31 -3.42
N ILE A 16 -4.04 -6.12 -3.07
CA ILE A 16 -4.44 -5.50 -1.80
C ILE A 16 -5.28 -6.50 -1.02
N GLU A 17 -4.81 -6.87 0.17
CA GLU A 17 -5.45 -7.88 1.00
C GLU A 17 -5.92 -7.29 2.32
N LYS A 18 -7.13 -7.65 2.73
CA LYS A 18 -7.70 -7.38 4.05
C LYS A 18 -8.08 -8.70 4.70
N GLY A 19 -7.24 -9.17 5.61
CA GLY A 19 -7.40 -10.51 6.18
C GLY A 19 -7.22 -11.60 5.12
N ARG A 20 -8.32 -12.27 4.73
CA ARG A 20 -8.33 -13.33 3.70
C ARG A 20 -8.97 -12.90 2.39
N GLU A 21 -9.35 -11.63 2.26
CA GLU A 21 -10.05 -11.10 1.10
C GLU A 21 -9.13 -10.19 0.30
N THR A 22 -9.17 -10.30 -1.03
CA THR A 22 -8.58 -9.31 -1.92
C THR A 22 -9.60 -8.19 -2.14
N ILE A 23 -9.22 -6.96 -1.83
CA ILE A 23 -10.07 -5.78 -1.94
C ILE A 23 -9.59 -4.86 -3.08
N LYS A 24 -10.44 -3.95 -3.51
CA LYS A 24 -10.06 -2.90 -4.47
C LYS A 24 -9.45 -1.70 -3.76
N LYS A 25 -8.69 -0.88 -4.49
CA LYS A 25 -8.03 0.32 -3.93
C LYS A 25 -9.05 1.33 -3.40
N GLU A 26 -10.25 1.38 -3.96
CA GLU A 26 -11.34 2.27 -3.52
C GLU A 26 -11.88 1.91 -2.12
N GLU A 27 -11.55 0.71 -1.61
CA GLU A 27 -11.96 0.24 -0.29
C GLU A 27 -10.94 0.58 0.81
N LEU A 28 -9.76 1.09 0.45
CA LEU A 28 -8.80 1.66 1.39
C LEU A 28 -9.37 2.95 1.97
N LYS A 29 -9.30 3.09 3.29
CA LYS A 29 -9.84 4.25 4.00
C LYS A 29 -8.77 4.92 4.86
N ALA A 30 -8.90 6.23 5.02
CA ALA A 30 -8.07 6.96 5.98
C ALA A 30 -8.21 6.33 7.37
N GLY A 31 -7.08 6.10 8.04
CA GLY A 31 -7.00 5.42 9.34
C GLY A 31 -6.74 3.91 9.25
N ASP A 32 -6.81 3.28 8.07
CA ASP A 32 -6.40 1.89 7.91
C ASP A 32 -4.88 1.75 8.20
N ARG A 33 -4.51 0.74 8.99
CA ARG A 33 -3.11 0.38 9.20
C ARG A 33 -2.69 -0.59 8.11
N VAL A 34 -1.62 -0.29 7.41
CA VAL A 34 -1.17 -1.09 6.27
C VAL A 34 0.30 -1.46 6.37
N VAL A 35 0.63 -2.65 5.84
CA VAL A 35 2.00 -3.03 5.51
C VAL A 35 2.10 -3.07 3.99
N ILE A 36 3.13 -2.42 3.46
CA ILE A 36 3.38 -2.32 2.02
C ILE A 36 4.66 -3.06 1.71
N ILE A 37 4.59 -4.01 0.78
CA ILE A 37 5.74 -4.68 0.18
C ILE A 37 5.84 -4.20 -1.25
N GLY A 38 6.97 -3.60 -1.59
CA GLY A 38 7.19 -2.98 -2.88
C GLY A 38 8.67 -2.72 -3.14
N SER A 39 8.94 -2.01 -4.22
CA SER A 39 10.29 -1.60 -4.60
C SER A 39 10.32 -0.10 -4.82
N PRO A 40 11.39 0.61 -4.41
CA PRO A 40 11.52 2.03 -4.69
C PRO A 40 11.69 2.26 -6.20
N ASN A 41 11.22 3.40 -6.71
CA ASN A 41 11.46 3.86 -8.07
C ASN A 41 12.44 5.05 -8.11
N GLU A 42 12.81 5.50 -9.31
CA GLU A 42 13.76 6.61 -9.51
C GLU A 42 13.26 7.96 -8.96
N GLN A 43 11.95 8.10 -8.72
CA GLN A 43 11.33 9.29 -8.15
C GLN A 43 11.25 9.26 -6.61
N GLY A 44 11.82 8.22 -5.97
CA GLY A 44 11.77 8.06 -4.52
C GLY A 44 10.42 7.60 -3.98
N GLN A 45 9.53 7.13 -4.85
CA GLN A 45 8.23 6.55 -4.49
C GLN A 45 8.38 5.03 -4.36
N ILE A 46 7.37 4.36 -3.80
CA ILE A 46 7.34 2.89 -3.67
C ILE A 46 6.29 2.34 -4.63
N GLU A 47 6.71 1.50 -5.56
CA GLU A 47 5.81 0.68 -6.38
C GLU A 47 5.36 -0.53 -5.59
N ALA A 48 4.08 -0.54 -5.19
CA ALA A 48 3.53 -1.59 -4.36
C ALA A 48 3.28 -2.88 -5.15
N LYS A 49 3.78 -4.00 -4.64
CA LYS A 49 3.45 -5.35 -5.12
C LYS A 49 2.34 -5.96 -4.28
N LEU A 50 2.40 -5.76 -2.97
CA LEU A 50 1.41 -6.21 -2.00
C LEU A 50 1.13 -5.11 -0.96
N ILE A 51 -0.14 -4.87 -0.67
CA ILE A 51 -0.59 -4.05 0.46
C ILE A 51 -1.46 -4.93 1.34
N ARG A 52 -1.09 -5.08 2.62
CA ARG A 52 -1.90 -5.81 3.59
C ARG A 52 -2.49 -4.85 4.61
N VAL A 53 -3.83 -4.86 4.72
CA VAL A 53 -4.62 -3.99 5.58
C VAL A 53 -4.97 -4.72 6.87
N PHE A 54 -4.66 -4.07 7.99
CA PHE A 54 -4.95 -4.52 9.35
C PHE A 54 -5.96 -3.56 9.99
N ARG A 55 -7.01 -4.12 10.59
CA ARG A 55 -7.93 -3.40 11.46
C ARG A 55 -7.50 -3.56 12.91
#